data_AF-A0A2R4CFI7-F1
#
_entry.id   AF-A0A2R4CFI7-F1
#
_cell.length_a   1.000
_cell.length_b   1.000
_cell.length_c   1.000
_cell.angle_alpha   90.00
_cell.angle_beta   90.00
_cell.angle_gamma   90.00
#
_symmetry.space_group_name_H-M   'P 1'
#
loop_
_entity.id
_entity.type
_entity.pdbx_description
1 polymer ?
#
loop_
_entity_poly.entity_id
_entity_poly.type
_entity_poly.pdbx_seq_one_letter_code
_entity_poly.pdbx_strand_id
1 'polypeptide(L)'
;MKLPVIAAALSLSLPLAAQAEATATAQLSNFRYEVIDLDLADGIDAKLTLDDTGAIVMAGYYASLEGTPLPDPLDYHPGEGTATVAHVTGNASATLTATGASATTSFHGPQGELFAQALSGHNFTLTANTRLVLYADAAVSGTVNPDHYGYSNAITFITYRLPGDAEDTVVEDGIVSYMGLPDARALTVGFSTGADSVSGTYGFSAGTYGTVAAVPEPSAYAMLGLGLAAIGWCARRQRRR
;
A
#
# COMPACT_ATOMS: atom_id res chain seq x y z
N MET A 1 39.60 -22.81 -44.73
CA MET A 1 38.15 -22.71 -44.45
C MET A 1 37.80 -23.54 -43.22
N LYS A 2 37.67 -22.92 -42.03
CA LYS A 2 37.04 -23.53 -40.83
C LYS A 2 36.45 -22.39 -39.97
N LEU A 3 35.24 -21.97 -40.31
CA LEU A 3 34.50 -20.87 -39.68
C LEU A 3 33.10 -21.24 -39.07
N PRO A 4 32.68 -22.51 -38.86
CA PRO A 4 31.35 -22.76 -38.29
C PRO A 4 31.29 -23.05 -36.79
N VAL A 5 32.42 -23.13 -36.05
CA VAL A 5 32.41 -23.62 -34.65
C VAL A 5 32.18 -22.51 -33.60
N ILE A 6 32.44 -21.24 -33.93
CA ILE A 6 32.28 -20.12 -32.97
C ILE A 6 30.81 -19.68 -32.83
N ALA A 7 29.94 -19.96 -33.81
CA ALA A 7 28.54 -19.55 -33.78
C ALA A 7 27.67 -20.38 -32.82
N ALA A 8 28.04 -21.63 -32.52
CA ALA A 8 27.24 -22.50 -31.65
C ALA A 8 27.41 -22.19 -30.15
N ALA A 9 28.59 -21.71 -29.73
CA ALA A 9 28.89 -21.45 -28.32
C ALA A 9 28.23 -20.17 -27.75
N LEU A 10 27.80 -19.23 -28.60
CA LEU A 10 27.12 -18.01 -28.15
C LEU A 10 25.61 -18.17 -27.90
N SER A 11 25.01 -19.29 -28.33
CA SER A 11 23.56 -19.50 -28.27
C SER A 11 23.06 -20.13 -26.97
N LEU A 12 23.95 -20.61 -26.10
CA LEU A 12 23.61 -21.32 -24.86
C LEU A 12 23.76 -20.49 -23.58
N SER A 13 24.20 -19.23 -23.68
CA SER A 13 24.26 -18.30 -22.55
C SER A 13 23.07 -17.33 -22.57
N LEU A 14 21.87 -17.83 -22.88
CA LEU A 14 20.66 -17.05 -22.63
C LEU A 14 20.44 -17.04 -21.12
N PRO A 15 20.61 -15.90 -20.43
CA PRO A 15 20.24 -15.84 -19.03
C PRO A 15 18.75 -16.15 -18.94
N LEU A 16 18.40 -17.23 -18.25
CA LEU A 16 17.07 -17.35 -17.67
C LEU A 16 16.99 -16.21 -16.66
N ALA A 17 16.49 -15.06 -17.11
CA ALA A 17 16.15 -13.98 -16.21
C ALA A 17 15.01 -14.52 -15.33
N ALA A 18 15.34 -14.93 -14.11
CA ALA A 18 14.35 -15.09 -13.08
C ALA A 18 13.63 -13.73 -12.98
N GLN A 19 12.36 -13.68 -13.37
CA GLN A 19 11.60 -12.45 -13.25
C GLN A 19 11.52 -12.13 -11.75
N ALA A 20 12.02 -10.95 -11.38
CA ALA A 20 11.89 -10.46 -10.03
C ALA A 20 10.39 -10.30 -9.73
N GLU A 21 9.97 -10.83 -8.59
CA GLU A 21 8.59 -10.73 -8.12
C GLU A 21 8.56 -9.70 -6.98
N ALA A 22 7.62 -8.75 -7.06
CA ALA A 22 7.21 -7.90 -5.94
C ALA A 22 6.00 -8.53 -5.27
N THR A 23 6.16 -9.01 -4.05
CA THR A 23 5.06 -9.40 -3.18
C THR A 23 4.88 -8.41 -2.04
N ALA A 24 3.65 -8.14 -1.64
CA ALA A 24 3.34 -7.39 -0.43
C ALA A 24 2.14 -8.00 0.29
N THR A 25 2.16 -7.97 1.62
CA THR A 25 1.07 -8.45 2.47
C THR A 25 0.82 -7.47 3.59
N ALA A 26 -0.44 -7.12 3.85
CA ALA A 26 -0.87 -6.41 5.05
C ALA A 26 -1.97 -7.20 5.74
N GLN A 27 -1.89 -7.30 7.05
CA GLN A 27 -2.91 -7.93 7.88
C GLN A 27 -3.18 -7.04 9.09
N LEU A 28 -4.45 -6.89 9.40
CA LEU A 28 -4.97 -6.29 10.61
C LEU A 28 -6.03 -7.22 11.18
N SER A 29 -5.91 -7.57 12.44
CA SER A 29 -6.76 -8.54 13.12
C SER A 29 -7.09 -8.11 14.54
N ASN A 30 -8.04 -8.80 15.17
CA ASN A 30 -8.46 -8.55 16.56
C ASN A 30 -8.84 -7.08 16.82
N PHE A 31 -9.46 -6.43 15.82
CA PHE A 31 -9.95 -5.06 15.98
C PHE A 31 -11.04 -5.03 17.06
N ARG A 32 -10.85 -4.16 18.04
CA ARG A 32 -11.76 -3.96 19.17
C ARG A 32 -11.62 -2.55 19.71
N TYR A 33 -12.60 -2.12 20.48
CA TYR A 33 -12.57 -0.81 21.12
C TYR A 33 -13.03 -0.89 22.58
N GLU A 34 -12.58 0.08 23.36
CA GLU A 34 -13.00 0.33 24.74
C GLU A 34 -13.54 1.76 24.86
N VAL A 35 -14.60 1.91 25.66
CA VAL A 35 -15.20 3.21 25.99
C VAL A 35 -15.11 3.37 27.51
N ILE A 36 -14.46 4.44 27.96
CA ILE A 36 -14.10 4.66 29.35
C ILE A 36 -14.67 6.00 29.80
N ASP A 37 -15.40 5.98 30.91
CA ASP A 37 -15.81 7.19 31.62
C ASP A 37 -14.60 7.82 32.35
N LEU A 38 -14.34 9.09 32.07
CA LEU A 38 -13.25 9.86 32.68
C LEU A 38 -13.68 10.61 33.94
N ASP A 39 -14.99 10.81 34.17
CA ASP A 39 -15.52 11.51 35.34
C ASP A 39 -16.83 10.90 35.85
N LEU A 40 -16.69 9.87 36.68
CA LEU A 40 -17.83 9.18 37.31
C LEU A 40 -18.72 10.08 38.20
N ALA A 41 -18.30 11.32 38.50
CA ALA A 41 -19.04 12.22 39.39
C ALA A 41 -19.95 13.22 38.64
N ASP A 42 -19.83 13.34 37.31
CA ASP A 42 -20.60 14.31 36.51
C ASP A 42 -22.05 13.84 36.20
N GLY A 43 -22.34 12.56 36.44
CA GLY A 43 -23.64 11.94 36.19
C GLY A 43 -23.94 11.67 34.72
N ILE A 44 -22.93 11.69 33.84
CA ILE A 44 -23.02 11.42 32.41
C ILE A 44 -22.39 10.05 32.13
N ASP A 45 -23.22 9.06 31.78
CA ASP A 45 -22.71 7.74 31.40
C ASP A 45 -21.86 7.82 30.12
N ALA A 46 -20.67 7.22 30.14
CA ALA A 46 -19.86 7.04 28.95
C ALA A 46 -20.59 6.21 27.88
N LYS A 47 -20.80 6.80 26.70
CA LYS A 47 -21.55 6.18 25.61
C LYS A 47 -20.90 6.46 24.26
N LEU A 48 -20.78 5.39 23.47
CA LEU A 48 -20.45 5.41 22.05
C LEU A 48 -21.72 5.10 21.26
N THR A 49 -22.13 6.03 20.40
CA THR A 49 -23.21 5.81 19.42
C THR A 49 -22.59 5.65 18.05
N LEU A 50 -23.04 4.66 17.29
CA LEU A 50 -22.61 4.40 15.92
C LEU A 50 -23.80 4.60 14.99
N ASP A 51 -23.61 5.42 13.95
CA ASP A 51 -24.69 5.75 13.02
C ASP A 51 -24.54 4.98 11.71
N ASP A 52 -23.40 5.16 11.03
CA ASP A 52 -23.11 4.58 9.72
C ASP A 52 -21.80 3.81 9.73
N THR A 53 -21.75 2.75 8.92
CA THR A 53 -20.54 1.99 8.63
C THR A 53 -20.15 2.19 7.17
N GLY A 54 -18.97 2.77 6.94
CA GLY A 54 -18.32 2.82 5.65
C GLY A 54 -17.30 1.69 5.54
N ALA A 55 -17.56 0.72 4.68
CA ALA A 55 -16.64 -0.39 4.42
C ALA A 55 -16.39 -0.48 2.91
N ILE A 56 -15.13 -0.63 2.53
CA ILE A 56 -14.71 -0.71 1.13
C ILE A 56 -13.62 -1.77 1.01
N VAL A 57 -13.78 -2.65 0.03
CA VAL A 57 -12.77 -3.63 -0.39
C VAL A 57 -12.53 -3.46 -1.88
N MET A 58 -11.27 -3.33 -2.28
CA MET A 58 -10.92 -3.22 -3.68
C MET A 58 -9.58 -3.90 -4.01
N ALA A 59 -9.47 -4.39 -5.24
CA ALA A 59 -8.24 -4.86 -5.84
C ALA A 59 -8.21 -4.43 -7.30
N GLY A 60 -7.05 -4.03 -7.82
CA GLY A 60 -6.97 -3.49 -9.17
C GLY A 60 -5.58 -3.53 -9.78
N TYR A 61 -5.53 -3.20 -11.07
CA TYR A 61 -4.32 -3.09 -11.86
C TYR A 61 -4.27 -1.76 -12.62
N TYR A 62 -3.14 -1.07 -12.53
CA TYR A 62 -2.80 0.05 -13.40
C TYR A 62 -1.75 -0.39 -14.42
N ALA A 63 -2.06 -0.26 -15.71
CA ALA A 63 -1.11 -0.60 -16.78
C ALA A 63 0.08 0.38 -16.89
N SER A 64 -0.14 1.64 -16.51
CA SER A 64 0.84 2.73 -16.53
C SER A 64 0.60 3.65 -15.34
N LEU A 65 1.68 4.16 -14.75
CA LEU A 65 1.64 5.19 -13.71
C LEU A 65 1.48 6.60 -14.30
N GLU A 66 1.69 6.76 -15.61
CA GLU A 66 1.52 8.04 -16.32
C GLU A 66 0.12 8.19 -16.90
N GLY A 67 -0.54 9.33 -16.66
CA GLY A 67 -1.81 9.69 -17.27
C GLY A 67 -3.05 8.97 -16.74
N THR A 68 -2.90 8.23 -15.63
CA THR A 68 -3.90 7.51 -14.82
C THR A 68 -5.27 7.30 -15.49
N PRO A 69 -5.38 6.44 -16.51
CA PRO A 69 -6.66 5.81 -16.78
C PRO A 69 -7.14 5.08 -15.51
N LEU A 70 -8.45 4.88 -15.39
CA LEU A 70 -9.02 4.05 -14.33
C LEU A 70 -8.35 2.66 -14.34
N PRO A 71 -8.18 2.02 -13.18
CA PRO A 71 -7.59 0.69 -13.12
C PRO A 71 -8.46 -0.30 -13.91
N ASP A 72 -7.79 -1.17 -14.68
CA ASP A 72 -8.44 -2.19 -15.49
C ASP A 72 -7.53 -3.45 -15.55
N PRO A 73 -7.93 -4.57 -14.94
CA PRO A 73 -9.19 -4.78 -14.22
C PRO A 73 -9.26 -4.07 -12.85
N LEU A 74 -10.49 -3.82 -12.39
CA LEU A 74 -10.83 -3.36 -11.04
C LEU A 74 -11.95 -4.23 -10.49
N ASP A 75 -11.76 -4.75 -9.28
CA ASP A 75 -12.80 -5.36 -8.47
C ASP A 75 -13.05 -4.48 -7.24
N TYR A 76 -14.31 -4.09 -7.02
CA TYR A 76 -14.71 -3.13 -5.99
C TYR A 76 -16.01 -3.59 -5.34
N HIS A 77 -16.00 -3.70 -4.01
CA HIS A 77 -17.16 -4.05 -3.20
C HIS A 77 -17.34 -3.07 -2.04
N PRO A 78 -18.53 -2.47 -1.88
CA PRO A 78 -18.89 -1.84 -0.62
C PRO A 78 -19.25 -2.93 0.40
N GLY A 79 -18.88 -2.72 1.67
CA GLY A 79 -19.14 -3.67 2.76
C GLY A 79 -18.02 -4.66 3.02
N GLU A 80 -18.31 -5.65 3.86
CA GLU A 80 -17.43 -6.80 4.09
C GLU A 80 -17.41 -7.74 2.88
N GLY A 81 -16.30 -8.45 2.68
CA GLY A 81 -16.15 -9.37 1.57
C GLY A 81 -14.71 -9.45 1.08
N THR A 82 -14.56 -9.99 -0.12
CA THR A 82 -13.26 -10.16 -0.77
C THR A 82 -13.31 -9.57 -2.18
N ALA A 83 -12.35 -8.71 -2.49
CA ALA A 83 -12.10 -8.24 -3.85
C ALA A 83 -10.85 -8.94 -4.39
N THR A 84 -10.90 -9.45 -5.62
CA THR A 84 -9.78 -10.14 -6.25
C THR A 84 -9.58 -9.70 -7.69
N VAL A 85 -8.32 -9.51 -8.07
CA VAL A 85 -7.91 -9.28 -9.45
C VAL A 85 -6.79 -10.25 -9.79
N ALA A 86 -6.93 -10.91 -10.94
CA ALA A 86 -5.87 -11.66 -11.59
C ALA A 86 -5.56 -11.01 -12.94
N HIS A 87 -4.29 -10.74 -13.18
CA HIS A 87 -3.78 -10.13 -14.40
C HIS A 87 -2.56 -10.92 -14.90
N VAL A 88 -2.16 -10.76 -16.16
CA VAL A 88 -0.98 -11.47 -16.70
C VAL A 88 0.32 -11.09 -15.97
N THR A 89 0.33 -9.94 -15.29
CA THR A 89 1.47 -9.46 -14.51
C THR A 89 1.41 -9.85 -13.03
N GLY A 90 0.38 -10.58 -12.57
CA GLY A 90 0.25 -10.93 -11.15
C GLY A 90 -1.18 -11.03 -10.62
N ASN A 91 -1.32 -11.03 -9.30
CA ASN A 91 -2.61 -11.03 -8.62
C ASN A 91 -2.64 -10.04 -7.45
N ALA A 92 -3.85 -9.61 -7.11
CA ALA A 92 -4.16 -8.75 -5.98
C ALA A 92 -5.43 -9.24 -5.30
N SER A 93 -5.46 -9.24 -3.97
CA SER A 93 -6.62 -9.66 -3.19
C SER A 93 -6.71 -8.85 -1.90
N ALA A 94 -7.89 -8.34 -1.59
CA ALA A 94 -8.20 -7.74 -0.30
C ALA A 94 -9.41 -8.44 0.31
N THR A 95 -9.41 -8.65 1.62
CA THR A 95 -10.53 -9.20 2.37
C THR A 95 -10.79 -8.35 3.59
N LEU A 96 -12.06 -8.01 3.82
CA LEU A 96 -12.54 -7.29 4.98
C LEU A 96 -13.59 -8.11 5.71
N THR A 97 -13.48 -8.09 7.04
CA THR A 97 -14.42 -8.70 8.00
C THR A 97 -14.71 -7.68 9.09
N ALA A 98 -15.73 -7.93 9.92
CA ALA A 98 -16.10 -7.07 11.03
C ALA A 98 -14.92 -6.67 11.96
N THR A 99 -13.93 -7.55 12.15
CA THR A 99 -12.85 -7.36 13.13
C THR A 99 -11.45 -7.44 12.53
N GLY A 100 -11.33 -7.36 11.20
CA GLY A 100 -10.03 -7.49 10.54
C GLY A 100 -10.05 -7.22 9.05
N ALA A 101 -8.87 -6.87 8.54
CA ALA A 101 -8.60 -6.60 7.13
C ALA A 101 -7.33 -7.35 6.71
N SER A 102 -7.29 -7.82 5.48
CA SER A 102 -6.06 -8.33 4.86
C SER A 102 -5.98 -7.89 3.43
N ALA A 103 -4.76 -7.65 2.95
CA ALA A 103 -4.47 -7.29 1.57
C ALA A 103 -3.18 -8.00 1.15
N THR A 104 -3.15 -8.50 -0.08
CA THR A 104 -2.00 -9.17 -0.67
C THR A 104 -1.85 -8.79 -2.13
N THR A 105 -0.63 -8.58 -2.59
CA THR A 105 -0.28 -8.44 -4.00
C THR A 105 0.93 -9.32 -4.34
N SER A 106 0.94 -9.85 -5.56
CA SER A 106 2.08 -10.49 -6.20
C SER A 106 2.17 -9.94 -7.61
N PHE A 107 3.28 -9.28 -7.96
CA PHE A 107 3.49 -8.60 -9.22
C PHE A 107 4.83 -9.00 -9.83
N HIS A 108 4.81 -9.45 -11.08
CA HIS A 108 5.99 -9.88 -11.85
C HIS A 108 6.04 -9.25 -13.25
N GLY A 109 5.21 -8.23 -13.50
CA GLY A 109 5.18 -7.52 -14.77
C GLY A 109 6.42 -6.65 -14.99
N PRO A 110 6.74 -6.30 -16.25
CA PRO A 110 7.78 -5.32 -16.56
C PRO A 110 7.33 -3.86 -16.37
N GLN A 111 6.01 -3.64 -16.26
CA GLN A 111 5.40 -2.32 -16.08
C GLN A 111 4.01 -2.43 -15.42
N GLY A 112 3.60 -1.35 -14.77
CA GLY A 112 2.31 -1.23 -14.11
C GLY A 112 2.36 -1.54 -12.62
N GLU A 113 1.19 -1.56 -12.00
CA GLU A 113 1.02 -1.69 -10.55
C GLU A 113 -0.23 -2.52 -10.24
N LEU A 114 -0.08 -3.48 -9.34
CA LEU A 114 -1.21 -4.16 -8.70
C LEU A 114 -1.41 -3.57 -7.31
N PHE A 115 -2.66 -3.37 -6.92
CA PHE A 115 -3.01 -2.91 -5.59
C PHE A 115 -4.18 -3.68 -4.99
N ALA A 116 -4.22 -3.74 -3.67
CA ALA A 116 -5.35 -4.25 -2.92
C ALA A 116 -5.52 -3.44 -1.64
N GLN A 117 -6.77 -3.12 -1.27
CA GLN A 117 -7.09 -2.32 -0.09
C GLN A 117 -8.39 -2.82 0.55
N ALA A 118 -8.37 -2.95 1.87
CA ALA A 118 -9.55 -3.15 2.71
C ALA A 118 -9.60 -2.03 3.76
N LEU A 119 -10.73 -1.34 3.83
CA LEU A 119 -10.97 -0.21 4.74
C LEU A 119 -12.32 -0.41 5.43
N SER A 120 -12.35 -0.29 6.74
CA SER A 120 -13.59 -0.16 7.52
C SER A 120 -13.53 1.11 8.36
N GLY A 121 -14.64 1.85 8.41
CA GLY A 121 -14.80 3.03 9.21
C GLY A 121 -16.24 3.16 9.72
N HIS A 122 -16.40 3.73 10.90
CA HIS A 122 -17.69 3.98 11.51
C HIS A 122 -17.78 5.44 11.93
N ASN A 123 -18.88 6.09 11.57
CA ASN A 123 -19.24 7.36 12.16
C ASN A 123 -19.67 7.14 13.59
N PHE A 124 -19.19 8.01 14.48
CA PHE A 124 -19.46 7.90 15.90
C PHE A 124 -19.81 9.23 16.55
N THR A 125 -20.52 9.14 17.67
CA THR A 125 -20.65 10.20 18.67
C THR A 125 -20.28 9.66 20.05
N LEU A 126 -19.39 10.36 20.75
CA LEU A 126 -19.01 10.13 22.14
C LEU A 126 -19.63 11.20 23.03
N THR A 127 -20.10 10.79 24.20
CA THR A 127 -20.51 11.70 25.29
C THR A 127 -19.34 12.53 25.82
N ALA A 128 -19.64 13.56 26.59
CA ALA A 128 -18.63 14.32 27.34
C ALA A 128 -17.84 13.41 28.28
N ASN A 129 -16.64 13.86 28.68
CA ASN A 129 -15.74 13.19 29.63
C ASN A 129 -15.57 11.69 29.35
N THR A 130 -15.47 11.32 28.08
CA THR A 130 -15.41 9.92 27.62
C THR A 130 -14.15 9.69 26.81
N ARG A 131 -13.48 8.56 27.04
CA ARG A 131 -12.33 8.12 26.25
C ARG A 131 -12.69 6.91 25.39
N LEU A 132 -12.34 6.99 24.11
CA LEU A 132 -12.37 5.87 23.17
C LEU A 132 -10.93 5.38 22.96
N VAL A 133 -10.72 4.08 23.07
CA VAL A 133 -9.44 3.44 22.75
C VAL A 133 -9.69 2.32 21.74
N LEU A 134 -8.94 2.33 20.65
CA LEU A 134 -8.96 1.31 19.61
C LEU A 134 -7.72 0.44 19.73
N TYR A 135 -7.91 -0.85 19.48
CA TYR A 135 -6.83 -1.84 19.49
C TYR A 135 -6.92 -2.70 18.24
N ALA A 136 -5.76 -3.05 17.69
CA ALA A 136 -5.64 -4.06 16.64
C ALA A 136 -4.27 -4.72 16.71
N ASP A 137 -4.15 -5.92 16.15
CA ASP A 137 -2.88 -6.57 15.89
C ASP A 137 -2.58 -6.46 14.40
N ALA A 138 -1.42 -5.90 14.05
CA ALA A 138 -1.04 -5.66 12.67
C ALA A 138 0.25 -6.40 12.30
N ALA A 139 0.32 -6.88 11.06
CA ALA A 139 1.51 -7.44 10.45
C ALA A 139 1.60 -6.99 8.99
N VAL A 140 2.78 -6.53 8.57
CA VAL A 140 3.05 -6.08 7.21
C VAL A 140 4.35 -6.70 6.71
N SER A 141 4.38 -7.06 5.44
CA SER A 141 5.58 -7.50 4.76
C SER A 141 5.58 -7.05 3.30
N GLY A 142 6.77 -6.94 2.73
CA GLY A 142 6.98 -6.59 1.33
C GLY A 142 8.30 -7.17 0.88
N THR A 143 8.49 -7.30 -0.43
CA THR A 143 9.79 -7.62 -1.02
C THR A 143 10.34 -6.41 -1.73
N VAL A 144 11.66 -6.25 -1.72
CA VAL A 144 12.33 -5.29 -2.58
C VAL A 144 13.44 -5.94 -3.36
N ASN A 145 13.38 -5.73 -4.67
CA ASN A 145 14.37 -6.06 -5.65
C ASN A 145 14.77 -4.77 -6.38
N PRO A 146 15.90 -4.75 -7.12
CA PRO A 146 16.33 -3.54 -7.83
C PRO A 146 15.28 -2.94 -8.77
N ASP A 147 14.45 -3.81 -9.35
CA ASP A 147 13.47 -3.44 -10.38
C ASP A 147 12.02 -3.51 -9.88
N HIS A 148 11.77 -4.06 -8.68
CA HIS A 148 10.42 -4.36 -8.19
C HIS A 148 10.29 -4.05 -6.70
N TYR A 149 9.20 -3.39 -6.31
CA TYR A 149 8.92 -3.09 -4.90
C TYR A 149 7.50 -3.49 -4.49
N GLY A 150 7.42 -4.13 -3.33
CA GLY A 150 6.19 -4.35 -2.59
C GLY A 150 6.09 -3.37 -1.43
N TYR A 151 4.98 -2.65 -1.36
CA TYR A 151 4.62 -1.76 -0.26
C TYR A 151 3.38 -2.31 0.45
N SER A 152 3.37 -2.28 1.77
CA SER A 152 2.19 -2.66 2.55
C SER A 152 2.02 -1.77 3.77
N ASN A 153 0.78 -1.52 4.17
CA ASN A 153 0.44 -0.73 5.35
C ASN A 153 -0.75 -1.33 6.09
N ALA A 154 -0.76 -1.18 7.41
CA ALA A 154 -1.89 -1.47 8.27
C ALA A 154 -2.03 -0.35 9.30
N ILE A 155 -3.21 0.27 9.37
CA ILE A 155 -3.44 1.50 10.14
C ILE A 155 -4.76 1.39 10.91
N THR A 156 -4.77 1.88 12.14
CA THR A 156 -5.99 2.20 12.91
C THR A 156 -6.04 3.70 13.10
N PHE A 157 -7.22 4.31 13.03
CA PHE A 157 -7.36 5.77 13.08
C PHE A 157 -8.64 6.25 13.76
N ILE A 158 -8.60 7.49 14.24
CA ILE A 158 -9.74 8.31 14.67
C ILE A 158 -9.59 9.68 13.99
N THR A 159 -10.64 10.13 13.33
CA THR A 159 -10.79 11.47 12.78
C THR A 159 -11.95 12.16 13.48
N TYR A 160 -11.77 13.38 13.97
CA TYR A 160 -12.83 14.11 14.67
C TYR A 160 -12.66 15.62 14.49
N ARG A 161 -13.71 16.37 14.80
CA ARG A 161 -13.68 17.84 14.80
C ARG A 161 -14.22 18.38 16.12
N LEU A 162 -13.47 19.26 16.78
CA LEU A 162 -13.96 19.93 17.98
C LEU A 162 -14.81 21.16 17.61
N PRO A 163 -15.74 21.58 18.48
CA PRO A 163 -16.49 22.81 18.27
C PRO A 163 -15.56 24.02 18.10
N GLY A 164 -15.66 24.69 16.95
CA GLY A 164 -14.88 25.88 16.62
C GLY A 164 -13.63 25.62 15.76
N ASP A 165 -13.25 24.36 15.55
CA ASP A 165 -12.14 24.03 14.65
C ASP A 165 -12.54 24.10 13.19
N ALA A 166 -11.62 24.59 12.35
CA ALA A 166 -11.82 24.69 10.90
C ALA A 166 -11.52 23.38 10.16
N GLU A 167 -10.70 22.51 10.74
CA GLU A 167 -10.17 21.30 10.12
C GLU A 167 -10.37 20.08 11.04
N ASP A 168 -10.38 18.89 10.46
CA ASP A 168 -10.43 17.64 11.22
C ASP A 168 -9.08 17.32 11.83
N THR A 169 -9.09 16.81 13.06
CA THR A 169 -7.92 16.22 13.71
C THR A 169 -7.89 14.73 13.43
N VAL A 170 -6.73 14.20 13.05
CA VAL A 170 -6.49 12.77 12.84
C VAL A 170 -5.51 12.27 13.89
N VAL A 171 -5.89 11.20 14.59
CA VAL A 171 -5.02 10.43 15.48
C VAL A 171 -4.95 9.03 14.93
N GLU A 172 -3.76 8.55 14.62
CA GLU A 172 -3.56 7.24 14.01
C GLU A 172 -2.36 6.52 14.61
N ASP A 173 -2.41 5.19 14.51
CA ASP A 173 -1.28 4.31 14.79
C ASP A 173 -1.24 3.25 13.68
N GLY A 174 -0.06 3.01 13.14
CA GLY A 174 0.09 2.14 11.98
C GLY A 174 1.52 1.64 11.78
N ILE A 175 1.61 0.59 10.98
CA ILE A 175 2.88 0.04 10.51
C ILE A 175 2.89 -0.01 9.00
N VAL A 176 4.09 0.12 8.44
CA VAL A 176 4.33 0.14 7.00
C VAL A 176 5.54 -0.75 6.73
N SER A 177 5.41 -1.66 5.76
CA SER A 177 6.57 -2.32 5.17
C SER A 177 7.05 -1.47 4.00
N TYR A 178 8.20 -0.85 4.19
CA TYR A 178 8.93 -0.13 3.17
C TYR A 178 10.29 -0.77 2.99
N MET A 179 10.78 -0.86 1.75
CA MET A 179 12.06 -1.49 1.42
C MET A 179 12.19 -2.96 1.83
N GLY A 180 11.06 -3.66 1.94
CA GLY A 180 10.99 -5.09 2.23
C GLY A 180 11.32 -5.47 3.66
N LEU A 181 11.27 -4.50 4.58
CA LEU A 181 11.40 -4.76 6.01
C LEU A 181 10.02 -5.15 6.57
N PRO A 182 9.83 -6.40 7.04
CA PRO A 182 8.58 -6.77 7.69
C PRO A 182 8.48 -6.13 9.07
N ASP A 183 7.26 -5.86 9.52
CA ASP A 183 6.96 -5.37 10.86
C ASP A 183 5.67 -6.03 11.37
N ALA A 184 5.58 -6.26 12.67
CA ALA A 184 4.39 -6.78 13.32
C ALA A 184 4.32 -6.31 14.77
N ARG A 185 3.21 -5.67 15.14
CA ARG A 185 2.95 -5.21 16.51
C ARG A 185 1.46 -4.94 16.75
N ALA A 186 1.12 -4.78 18.01
CA ALA A 186 -0.15 -4.18 18.39
C ALA A 186 -0.18 -2.68 18.01
N LEU A 187 -1.33 -2.24 17.52
CA LEU A 187 -1.67 -0.85 17.26
C LEU A 187 -2.61 -0.35 18.36
N THR A 188 -2.46 0.91 18.79
CA THR A 188 -3.36 1.52 19.76
C THR A 188 -3.58 2.99 19.48
N VAL A 189 -4.84 3.39 19.36
CA VAL A 189 -5.24 4.79 19.15
C VAL A 189 -6.20 5.19 20.27
N GLY A 190 -5.95 6.34 20.89
CA GLY A 190 -6.79 6.86 21.96
C GLY A 190 -7.25 8.27 21.67
N PHE A 191 -8.53 8.54 21.95
CA PHE A 191 -9.13 9.87 21.89
C PHE A 191 -9.95 10.10 23.16
N SER A 192 -9.93 11.32 23.69
CA SER A 192 -10.70 11.70 24.88
C SER A 192 -11.50 12.96 24.58
N THR A 193 -12.79 12.95 24.92
CA THR A 193 -13.64 14.14 24.89
C THR A 193 -13.39 14.99 26.15
N GLY A 194 -13.67 16.29 26.02
CA GLY A 194 -13.72 17.21 27.16
C GLY A 194 -15.15 17.30 27.71
N ALA A 195 -15.54 18.49 28.15
CA ALA A 195 -16.89 18.74 28.68
C ALA A 195 -18.02 18.64 27.64
N ASP A 196 -17.68 18.54 26.36
CA ASP A 196 -18.64 18.47 25.25
C ASP A 196 -18.63 17.09 24.59
N SER A 197 -19.77 16.69 24.02
CA SER A 197 -19.84 15.53 23.13
C SER A 197 -19.08 15.78 21.84
N VAL A 198 -18.42 14.76 21.29
CA VAL A 198 -17.67 14.86 20.04
C VAL A 198 -18.13 13.80 19.06
N SER A 199 -18.26 14.19 17.79
CA SER A 199 -18.52 13.26 16.68
C SER A 199 -17.32 13.16 15.76
N GLY A 200 -17.19 12.02 15.09
CA GLY A 200 -16.07 11.75 14.20
C GLY A 200 -16.25 10.43 13.46
N THR A 201 -15.15 9.94 12.90
CA THR A 201 -15.05 8.63 12.25
C THR A 201 -13.88 7.89 12.87
N TYR A 202 -14.05 6.61 13.19
CA TYR A 202 -12.92 5.74 13.53
C TYR A 202 -12.89 4.55 12.60
N GLY A 203 -11.74 3.91 12.45
CA GLY A 203 -11.65 2.76 11.57
C GLY A 203 -10.28 2.11 11.54
N PHE A 204 -10.15 1.20 10.59
CA PHE A 204 -8.91 0.52 10.29
C PHE A 204 -8.79 0.23 8.80
N SER A 205 -7.55 0.10 8.32
CA SER A 205 -7.26 -0.26 6.94
C SER A 205 -6.05 -1.18 6.83
N ALA A 206 -6.06 -2.02 5.80
CA ALA A 206 -4.92 -2.77 5.32
C ALA A 206 -4.78 -2.55 3.81
N GLY A 207 -3.58 -2.22 3.34
CA GLY A 207 -3.31 -1.90 1.95
C GLY A 207 -2.00 -2.53 1.48
N THR A 208 -1.95 -2.87 0.20
CA THR A 208 -0.76 -3.40 -0.46
C THR A 208 -0.66 -2.89 -1.89
N TYR A 209 0.57 -2.62 -2.34
CA TYR A 209 0.90 -2.28 -3.71
C TYR A 209 2.12 -3.09 -4.14
N GLY A 210 2.11 -3.62 -5.36
CA GLY A 210 3.23 -4.31 -5.99
C GLY A 210 3.45 -3.76 -7.38
N THR A 211 4.67 -3.31 -7.67
CA THR A 211 4.97 -2.55 -8.90
C THR A 211 6.46 -2.60 -9.23
N VAL A 212 6.83 -2.08 -10.39
CA VAL A 212 8.21 -1.91 -10.81
C VAL A 212 8.77 -0.55 -10.40
N ALA A 213 10.02 -0.53 -9.97
CA ALA A 213 10.77 0.72 -9.88
C ALA A 213 10.89 1.33 -11.29
N ALA A 214 10.74 2.65 -11.40
CA ALA A 214 11.11 3.36 -12.62
C ALA A 214 12.64 3.29 -12.76
N VAL A 215 13.15 2.21 -13.32
CA VAL A 215 14.57 2.03 -13.58
C VAL A 215 14.90 2.80 -14.87
N PRO A 216 15.87 3.74 -14.86
CA PRO A 216 16.38 4.29 -16.10
C PRO A 216 16.91 3.14 -16.94
N GLU A 217 16.34 2.91 -18.12
CA GLU A 217 16.69 1.75 -18.93
C GLU A 217 18.23 1.65 -19.02
N PRO A 218 18.86 0.51 -18.68
CA PRO A 218 20.31 0.34 -18.82
C PRO A 218 20.79 0.65 -20.25
N SER A 219 19.90 0.47 -21.22
CA SER A 219 20.05 0.87 -22.61
C SER A 219 20.33 2.37 -22.75
N ALA A 220 19.77 3.25 -21.93
CA ALA A 220 19.97 4.69 -22.00
C ALA A 220 21.43 5.05 -21.70
N TYR A 221 22.03 4.43 -20.67
CA TYR A 221 23.45 4.62 -20.37
C TYR A 221 24.36 3.93 -21.37
N ALA A 222 24.00 2.73 -21.84
CA ALA A 222 24.75 2.03 -22.88
C ALA A 222 24.71 2.80 -24.21
N MET A 223 23.55 3.31 -24.62
CA MET A 223 23.35 4.11 -25.84
C MET A 223 24.00 5.48 -25.70
N LEU A 224 23.98 6.10 -24.52
CA LEU A 224 24.76 7.30 -24.24
C LEU A 224 26.25 7.01 -24.35
N GLY A 225 26.73 5.91 -23.75
CA GLY A 225 28.13 5.48 -23.83
C GLY A 225 28.58 5.20 -25.25
N LEU A 226 27.77 4.47 -26.02
CA LEU A 226 27.99 4.20 -27.44
C LEU A 226 27.95 5.49 -28.28
N GLY A 227 27.01 6.38 -28.00
CA GLY A 227 26.90 7.69 -28.64
C GLY A 227 28.13 8.56 -28.40
N LEU A 228 28.61 8.63 -27.16
CA LEU A 228 29.84 9.35 -26.79
C LEU A 228 31.07 8.72 -27.44
N ALA A 229 31.17 7.39 -27.49
CA ALA A 229 32.26 6.68 -28.16
C ALA A 229 32.28 6.97 -29.66
N ALA A 230 31.12 6.99 -30.32
CA ALA A 230 30.98 7.32 -31.73
C ALA A 230 31.38 8.78 -32.03
N ILE A 231 30.94 9.73 -31.20
CA ILE A 231 31.33 11.15 -31.31
C ILE A 231 32.84 11.31 -31.13
N GLY A 232 33.43 10.66 -30.12
CA GLY A 232 34.87 10.68 -29.87
C GLY A 232 35.69 10.12 -31.05
N TRP A 233 35.22 9.04 -31.67
CA TRP A 233 35.84 8.46 -32.87
C TRP A 233 35.80 9.42 -34.06
N CYS A 234 34.66 10.05 -34.32
CA CYS A 234 34.49 11.02 -35.40
C CYS A 234 35.39 12.25 -35.22
N ALA A 235 35.44 12.80 -34.01
CA ALA A 235 36.29 13.94 -33.66
C ALA A 235 37.79 13.62 -33.87
N ARG A 236 38.22 12.41 -33.50
CA ARG A 236 39.60 11.95 -33.73
C ARG A 236 39.95 11.86 -35.21
N ARG A 237 39.01 11.44 -36.06
CA ARG A 237 39.24 11.30 -37.51
C ARG A 237 39.33 12.66 -38.21
N GLN A 238 38.57 13.66 -37.77
CA GLN A 238 38.61 15.02 -38.33
C GLN A 238 39.95 15.72 -38.08
N ARG A 239 40.56 15.56 -36.90
CA ARG A 239 41.88 16.16 -36.59
C ARG A 239 43.06 15.56 -37.36
N ARG A 240 42.86 14.40 -38.01
CA ARG A 240 43.89 13.72 -38.83
C ARG A 240 43.78 14.06 -40.32
N ARG A 241 42.79 14.87 -40.70
CA ARG A 241 42.68 15.47 -42.03
C ARG A 241 43.17 16.91 -41.94
#